data_AF-A0AAW5BC81-F1
#
_entry.id   AF-A0AAW5BC81-F1
#
_cell.length_a   1.000
_cell.length_b   1.000
_cell.length_c   1.000
_cell.angle_alpha   90.00
_cell.angle_beta   90.00
_cell.angle_gamma   90.00
#
_symmetry.space_group_name_H-M   'P 1'
#
loop_
_entity.id
_entity.type
_entity.pdbx_description
1 polymer ?
#
loop_
_entity_poly.entity_id
_entity_poly.type
_entity_poly.pdbx_seq_one_letter_code
_entity_poly.pdbx_strand_id
1 'polypeptide(L)'
;MVLPFFMLFIVFLTTIIRISIADMALYQSVSETNEVIATHAYPADLATTAVEDILNEKLSGIHEDLDLNLAASLLTDSMEYLDINIDVSGYLQSISADLLEPVIQDKFADKVGGSFFDSSNLSIDQVTHPTSFTGDGAFVEIDASYKIDVAVPFVNKEIILKKTSYERLWAGS
;
A
#
# COMPACT_ATOMS: atom_id res chain seq x y z
N MET A 1 37.30 21.22 29.38
CA MET A 1 37.00 20.56 28.09
C MET A 1 35.78 19.62 28.14
N VAL A 2 34.90 19.73 29.14
CA VAL A 2 33.74 18.82 29.30
C VAL A 2 32.53 19.28 28.47
N LEU A 3 32.37 20.59 28.27
CA LEU A 3 31.27 21.21 27.52
C LEU A 3 31.11 20.69 26.07
N PRO A 4 32.15 20.64 25.21
CA PRO A 4 31.99 20.17 23.84
C PRO A 4 31.66 18.67 23.75
N PHE A 5 32.17 17.86 24.69
CA PHE A 5 31.87 16.43 24.73
C PHE A 5 30.41 16.17 25.12
N PHE A 6 29.89 16.93 26.08
CA PHE A 6 28.49 16.84 26.50
C PHE A 6 27.51 17.24 25.38
N MET A 7 27.81 18.31 24.63
CA MET A 7 27.03 18.69 23.45
C MET A 7 27.01 17.59 22.39
N LEU A 8 28.16 16.99 22.09
CA LEU A 8 28.25 15.89 21.13
C LEU A 8 27.41 14.67 21.59
N PHE A 9 27.46 14.35 22.87
CA PHE A 9 26.66 13.27 23.45
C PHE A 9 25.15 13.53 23.33
N ILE A 10 24.68 14.75 23.61
CA ILE A 10 23.27 15.11 23.44
C ILE A 10 22.85 15.02 21.97
N VAL A 11 23.64 15.57 21.05
CA VAL A 11 23.34 15.52 19.61
C VAL A 11 23.30 14.08 19.12
N PHE A 12 24.23 13.24 19.58
CA PHE A 12 24.24 11.82 19.27
C PHE A 12 22.97 11.11 19.77
N LEU A 13 22.58 11.35 21.03
CA LEU A 13 21.38 10.76 21.61
C LEU A 13 20.10 11.18 20.87
N THR A 14 19.94 12.46 20.55
CA THR A 14 18.77 12.91 19.77
C THR A 14 18.77 12.34 18.36
N THR A 15 19.93 12.14 17.74
CA THR A 15 20.02 11.53 16.40
C THR A 15 19.54 10.08 16.44
N ILE A 16 19.97 9.29 17.44
CA ILE A 16 19.49 7.91 17.61
C ILE A 16 17.98 7.88 17.82
N ILE A 17 17.44 8.74 18.68
CA ILE A 17 16.00 8.81 18.94
C ILE A 17 15.24 9.14 17.64
N ARG A 18 15.74 10.09 16.83
CA ARG A 18 15.12 10.46 15.54
C ARG A 18 15.11 9.28 14.56
N ILE A 19 16.23 8.55 14.45
CA ILE A 19 16.32 7.37 13.60
C ILE A 19 15.31 6.31 14.07
N SER A 20 15.21 6.04 15.37
CA SER A 20 14.26 5.05 15.90
C SER A 20 12.80 5.43 15.65
N ILE A 21 12.44 6.71 15.77
CA ILE A 21 11.08 7.19 15.46
C ILE A 21 10.78 6.98 13.98
N ALA A 22 11.68 7.38 13.08
CA ALA A 22 11.51 7.19 11.64
C ALA A 22 11.41 5.70 11.28
N ASP A 23 12.26 4.85 11.85
CA ASP A 23 12.28 3.41 11.57
C ASP A 23 10.96 2.73 11.96
N MET A 24 10.44 3.05 13.15
CA MET A 24 9.19 2.50 13.66
C MET A 24 7.98 3.04 12.91
N ALA A 25 7.95 4.34 12.60
CA ALA A 25 6.88 4.95 11.83
C ALA A 25 6.82 4.38 10.41
N LEU A 26 7.96 4.25 9.72
CA LEU A 26 8.03 3.68 8.37
C LEU A 26 7.46 2.26 8.35
N TYR A 27 7.89 1.43 9.30
CA TYR A 27 7.39 0.06 9.40
C TYR A 27 5.88 0.01 9.66
N GLN A 28 5.36 0.82 10.59
CA GLN A 28 3.93 0.86 10.91
C GLN A 28 3.09 1.32 9.72
N SER A 29 3.50 2.39 9.03
CA SER A 29 2.75 2.94 7.89
C SER A 29 2.65 1.93 6.75
N VAL A 30 3.75 1.25 6.45
CA VAL A 30 3.78 0.19 5.43
C VAL A 30 2.97 -1.03 5.88
N SER A 31 3.13 -1.48 7.11
CA SER A 31 2.42 -2.65 7.65
C SER A 31 0.90 -2.45 7.70
N GLU A 32 0.43 -1.32 8.23
CA GLU A 32 -1.00 -1.02 8.30
C GLU A 32 -1.62 -0.90 6.91
N THR A 33 -0.89 -0.31 5.95
CA THR A 33 -1.36 -0.21 4.56
C THR A 33 -1.49 -1.59 3.93
N ASN A 34 -0.50 -2.46 4.17
CA ASN A 34 -0.53 -3.83 3.67
C ASN A 34 -1.70 -4.64 4.25
N GLU A 35 -1.97 -4.50 5.55
CA GLU A 35 -3.10 -5.14 6.23
C GLU A 35 -4.46 -4.68 5.69
N VAL A 36 -4.62 -3.37 5.44
CA VAL A 36 -5.84 -2.81 4.84
C VAL A 36 -6.05 -3.37 3.43
N ILE A 37 -5.00 -3.41 2.60
CA ILE A 37 -5.07 -4.01 1.26
C ILE A 37 -5.46 -5.48 1.35
N ALA A 38 -4.80 -6.25 2.23
CA ALA A 38 -5.06 -7.68 2.38
C ALA A 38 -6.48 -7.98 2.85
N THR A 39 -7.05 -7.12 3.70
CA THR A 39 -8.44 -7.26 4.18
C THR A 39 -9.47 -6.95 3.09
N HIS A 40 -9.23 -5.92 2.29
CA HIS A 40 -10.15 -5.50 1.23
C HIS A 40 -9.98 -6.29 -0.08
N ALA A 41 -8.89 -7.03 -0.24
CA ALA A 41 -8.65 -7.90 -1.38
C ALA A 41 -9.71 -9.00 -1.54
N TYR A 42 -10.12 -9.65 -0.44
CA TYR A 42 -11.09 -10.75 -0.49
C TYR A 42 -12.49 -10.37 -0.98
N PRO A 43 -13.18 -9.35 -0.40
CA PRO A 43 -14.50 -8.96 -0.90
C PRO A 43 -14.44 -8.41 -2.32
N ALA A 44 -13.31 -7.80 -2.73
CA ALA A 44 -13.12 -7.38 -4.12
C ALA A 44 -13.08 -8.58 -5.07
N ASP A 45 -12.37 -9.65 -4.72
CA ASP A 45 -12.29 -10.90 -5.49
C ASP A 45 -13.64 -11.65 -5.56
N LEU A 46 -14.40 -11.66 -4.47
CA LEU A 46 -15.75 -12.20 -4.47
C LEU A 46 -16.68 -11.40 -5.39
N ALA A 47 -16.58 -10.06 -5.37
CA ALA A 47 -17.39 -9.21 -6.23
C ALA A 47 -17.08 -9.45 -7.71
N THR A 48 -15.81 -9.60 -8.09
CA THR A 48 -15.43 -9.91 -9.47
C THR A 48 -15.90 -11.28 -9.90
N THR A 49 -15.74 -12.29 -9.04
CA THR A 49 -16.21 -13.65 -9.32
C THR A 49 -17.73 -13.68 -9.51
N ALA A 50 -18.48 -13.00 -8.64
CA ALA A 50 -19.93 -12.90 -8.76
C ALA A 50 -20.38 -12.18 -10.05
N VAL A 51 -19.66 -11.13 -10.47
CA VAL A 51 -19.92 -10.44 -11.75
C VAL A 51 -19.64 -11.36 -12.94
N GLU A 52 -18.50 -12.06 -12.93
CA GLU A 52 -18.14 -13.01 -13.99
C GLU A 52 -19.17 -14.15 -14.09
N ASP A 53 -19.64 -14.69 -12.96
CA ASP A 53 -20.67 -15.72 -12.91
C ASP A 53 -21.99 -15.23 -13.52
N ILE A 54 -22.45 -14.02 -13.13
CA ILE A 54 -23.67 -13.40 -13.67
C ILE A 54 -23.54 -13.16 -15.19
N LEU A 55 -22.37 -12.68 -15.63
CA LEU A 55 -22.09 -12.44 -17.04
C LEU A 55 -22.07 -13.77 -17.82
N ASN A 56 -21.38 -14.80 -17.32
CA ASN A 56 -21.29 -16.10 -17.98
C ASN A 56 -22.65 -16.82 -18.05
N GLU A 57 -23.45 -16.76 -16.97
CA GLU A 57 -24.82 -17.31 -16.95
C GLU A 57 -25.70 -16.63 -18.01
N LYS A 58 -25.63 -15.29 -18.12
CA LYS A 58 -26.45 -14.53 -19.07
C LYS A 58 -25.91 -14.57 -20.50
N LEU A 59 -24.59 -14.67 -20.72
CA LEU A 59 -23.96 -14.79 -22.04
C LEU A 59 -24.10 -16.19 -22.63
N SER A 60 -24.03 -17.26 -21.82
CA SER A 60 -24.17 -18.64 -22.31
C SER A 60 -25.57 -18.94 -22.87
N GLY A 61 -26.57 -18.16 -22.49
CA GLY A 61 -27.92 -18.19 -23.06
C GLY A 61 -28.10 -17.43 -24.38
N ILE A 62 -27.10 -16.65 -24.83
CA ILE A 62 -27.18 -15.83 -26.03
C ILE A 62 -26.45 -16.55 -27.17
N HIS A 63 -27.20 -17.31 -27.97
CA HIS A 63 -26.68 -17.85 -29.21
C HIS A 63 -26.80 -16.79 -30.32
N GLU A 64 -25.64 -16.40 -30.85
CA GLU A 64 -25.47 -15.94 -32.24
C GLU A 64 -25.94 -14.51 -32.58
N ASP A 65 -25.48 -13.52 -31.83
CA ASP A 65 -24.98 -12.20 -32.32
C ASP A 65 -24.65 -11.33 -31.09
N LEU A 66 -23.41 -10.85 -30.96
CA LEU A 66 -23.05 -9.95 -29.86
C LEU A 66 -23.64 -8.56 -30.12
N ASP A 67 -24.87 -8.34 -29.65
CA ASP A 67 -25.48 -7.01 -29.61
C ASP A 67 -24.81 -6.17 -28.52
N LEU A 68 -24.10 -5.12 -28.93
CA LEU A 68 -23.42 -4.17 -28.04
C LEU A 68 -24.39 -3.52 -27.03
N ASN A 69 -25.68 -3.41 -27.35
CA ASN A 69 -26.68 -2.88 -26.44
C ASN A 69 -27.02 -3.87 -25.31
N LEU A 70 -26.97 -5.18 -25.60
CA LEU A 70 -27.18 -6.23 -24.62
C LEU A 70 -26.00 -6.32 -23.64
N ALA A 71 -24.77 -6.18 -24.15
CA ALA A 71 -23.59 -6.04 -23.29
C ALA A 71 -23.68 -4.80 -22.37
N ALA A 72 -24.14 -3.66 -22.90
CA ALA A 72 -24.33 -2.44 -22.12
C ALA A 72 -25.43 -2.55 -21.05
N SER A 73 -26.57 -3.21 -21.36
CA SER A 73 -27.63 -3.42 -20.37
C SER A 73 -27.22 -4.43 -19.29
N LEU A 74 -26.45 -5.46 -19.63
CA LEU A 74 -25.94 -6.43 -18.66
C LEU A 74 -24.93 -5.82 -17.70
N LEU A 75 -24.07 -4.91 -18.19
CA LEU A 75 -23.19 -4.11 -17.34
C LEU A 75 -24.00 -3.19 -16.42
N THR A 76 -25.07 -2.58 -16.91
CA THR A 76 -25.91 -1.67 -16.10
C THR A 76 -26.69 -2.43 -15.02
N ASP A 77 -27.29 -3.58 -15.37
CA ASP A 77 -28.04 -4.41 -14.43
C ASP A 77 -27.16 -5.04 -13.34
N SER A 78 -25.92 -5.43 -13.67
CA SER A 78 -24.98 -5.96 -12.68
C SER A 78 -24.44 -4.86 -11.75
N MET A 79 -24.22 -3.65 -12.27
CA MET A 79 -23.87 -2.47 -11.46
C MET A 79 -25.01 -2.06 -10.52
N GLU A 80 -26.26 -2.12 -10.97
CA GLU A 80 -27.44 -1.79 -10.17
C GLU A 80 -27.75 -2.86 -9.10
N TYR A 81 -27.58 -4.14 -9.41
CA TYR A 81 -27.79 -5.23 -8.46
C TYR A 81 -26.78 -5.21 -7.29
N LEU A 82 -25.57 -4.74 -7.53
CA LEU A 82 -24.49 -4.75 -6.54
C LEU A 82 -24.28 -3.39 -5.82
N ASP A 83 -24.88 -2.30 -6.27
CA ASP A 83 -24.60 -0.92 -5.79
C ASP A 83 -23.10 -0.56 -5.88
N ILE A 84 -22.38 -1.17 -6.84
CA ILE A 84 -20.93 -0.99 -7.03
C ILE A 84 -20.69 -0.09 -8.25
N ASN A 85 -20.27 1.15 -8.00
CA ASN A 85 -19.79 2.09 -9.02
C ASN A 85 -18.27 2.07 -9.17
N ILE A 86 -17.64 0.89 -9.15
CA ILE A 86 -16.17 0.77 -9.18
C ILE A 86 -15.75 -0.28 -10.20
N ASP A 87 -14.90 0.15 -11.13
CA ASP A 87 -14.19 -0.69 -12.09
C ASP A 87 -13.06 -1.44 -11.36
N VAL A 88 -13.40 -2.62 -10.81
CA VAL A 88 -12.54 -3.37 -9.86
C VAL A 88 -11.30 -3.97 -10.54
N SER A 89 -11.36 -4.37 -11.80
CA SER A 89 -10.22 -4.91 -12.55
C SER A 89 -9.17 -3.84 -12.89
N GLY A 90 -9.60 -2.58 -13.08
CA GLY A 90 -8.71 -1.42 -13.12
C GLY A 90 -8.06 -1.13 -11.77
N TYR A 91 -8.81 -1.26 -10.68
CA TYR A 91 -8.35 -0.94 -9.32
C TYR A 91 -7.16 -1.83 -8.87
N LEU A 92 -7.21 -3.13 -9.16
CA LEU A 92 -6.20 -4.11 -8.73
C LEU A 92 -4.89 -4.05 -9.53
N GLN A 93 -4.96 -3.73 -10.83
CA GLN A 93 -3.78 -3.43 -11.64
C GLN A 93 -3.22 -2.02 -11.38
N SER A 94 -4.04 -1.13 -10.82
CA SER A 94 -3.65 0.24 -10.47
C SER A 94 -3.04 0.39 -9.08
N ILE A 95 -2.94 -0.67 -8.26
CA ILE A 95 -2.20 -0.62 -6.99
C ILE A 95 -0.70 -0.52 -7.29
N SER A 96 -0.26 0.61 -7.82
CA SER A 96 1.13 0.93 -8.10
C SER A 96 1.72 1.71 -6.93
N ALA A 97 3.05 1.70 -6.85
CA ALA A 97 3.82 2.52 -5.92
C ALA A 97 3.31 3.99 -5.90
N ASP A 98 3.03 4.56 -7.08
CA ASP A 98 2.57 5.94 -7.24
C ASP A 98 1.22 6.27 -6.57
N LEU A 99 0.32 5.30 -6.35
CA LEU A 99 -0.95 5.53 -5.63
C LEU A 99 -0.82 5.30 -4.12
N LEU A 100 0.07 4.39 -3.72
CA LEU A 100 0.29 4.03 -2.32
C LEU A 100 1.23 5.00 -1.61
N GLU A 101 2.17 5.59 -2.34
CA GLU A 101 3.13 6.55 -1.82
C GLU A 101 2.47 7.71 -1.04
N PRO A 102 1.45 8.44 -1.55
CA PRO A 102 0.81 9.50 -0.77
C PRO A 102 0.11 9.00 0.48
N VAL A 103 -0.49 7.80 0.46
CA VAL A 103 -1.18 7.21 1.63
C VAL A 103 -0.17 6.81 2.71
N ILE A 104 0.95 6.21 2.30
CA ILE A 104 2.02 5.80 3.21
C ILE A 104 2.74 7.04 3.76
N GLN A 105 2.95 8.08 2.95
CA GLN A 105 3.51 9.36 3.36
C GLN A 105 2.63 10.08 4.40
N ASP A 106 1.31 10.07 4.22
CA ASP A 106 0.34 10.65 5.16
C ASP A 106 0.34 9.87 6.49
N LYS A 107 0.20 8.55 6.43
CA LYS A 107 0.32 7.67 7.61
C LYS A 107 1.67 7.84 8.31
N PHE A 108 2.76 8.04 7.57
CA PHE A 108 4.08 8.27 8.14
C PHE A 108 4.13 9.62 8.87
N ALA A 109 3.62 10.68 8.24
CA ALA A 109 3.54 12.03 8.82
C ALA A 109 2.83 12.03 10.17
N ASP A 110 1.69 11.34 10.26
CA ASP A 110 0.89 11.20 11.47
C ASP A 110 1.66 10.53 12.63
N LYS A 111 2.58 9.60 12.31
CA LYS A 111 3.29 8.79 13.30
C LYS A 111 4.61 9.41 13.75
N VAL A 112 5.30 10.16 12.88
CA VAL A 112 6.60 10.76 13.20
C VAL A 112 6.50 12.05 14.01
N GLY A 113 5.38 12.79 13.90
CA GLY A 113 5.05 13.95 14.73
C GLY A 113 6.09 15.08 14.75
N GLY A 114 5.80 16.19 14.06
CA GLY A 114 6.57 17.44 14.15
C GLY A 114 7.48 17.74 12.95
N SER A 115 8.15 18.89 12.97
CA SER A 115 8.87 19.45 11.80
C SER A 115 10.25 18.84 11.52
N PHE A 116 10.62 17.74 12.19
CA PHE A 116 11.95 17.12 12.07
C PHE A 116 12.03 16.07 10.96
N PHE A 117 10.88 15.64 10.44
CA PHE A 117 10.76 14.63 9.41
C PHE A 117 10.03 15.24 8.23
N ASP A 118 10.54 14.97 7.03
CA ASP A 118 9.91 15.40 5.79
C ASP A 118 9.37 14.16 5.11
N SER A 119 8.05 14.06 5.00
CA SER A 119 7.39 12.92 4.37
C SER A 119 7.79 12.77 2.91
N SER A 120 8.26 13.84 2.23
CA SER A 120 8.74 13.74 0.85
C SER A 120 10.06 12.98 0.69
N ASN A 121 10.77 12.70 1.80
CA ASN A 121 11.97 11.86 1.79
C ASN A 121 11.66 10.36 1.86
N LEU A 122 10.36 10.01 1.98
CA LEU A 122 9.84 8.66 1.88
C LEU A 122 9.50 8.36 0.43
N SER A 123 10.02 7.25 -0.09
CA SER A 123 9.72 6.72 -1.42
C SER A 123 9.37 5.25 -1.30
N ILE A 124 8.42 4.80 -2.13
CA ILE A 124 8.15 3.37 -2.28
C ILE A 124 9.11 2.82 -3.32
N ASP A 125 9.91 1.82 -2.93
CA ASP A 125 10.92 1.20 -3.80
C ASP A 125 10.27 0.16 -4.73
N GLN A 126 9.35 -0.63 -4.19
CA GLN A 126 8.68 -1.71 -4.92
C GLN A 126 7.39 -2.11 -4.22
N VAL A 127 6.38 -2.49 -5.01
CA VAL A 127 5.17 -3.16 -4.51
C VAL A 127 5.05 -4.45 -5.29
N THR A 128 5.08 -5.60 -4.61
CA THR A 128 4.91 -6.91 -5.22
C THR A 128 3.44 -7.30 -5.13
N HIS A 129 2.84 -7.55 -6.29
CA HIS A 129 1.41 -7.85 -6.39
C HIS A 129 1.17 -9.35 -6.20
N PRO A 130 0.04 -9.74 -5.59
CA PRO A 130 -0.36 -11.13 -5.45
C PRO A 130 -0.66 -11.72 -6.83
N THR A 131 -0.15 -12.92 -7.09
CA THR A 131 -0.43 -13.66 -8.34
C THR A 131 -1.73 -14.46 -8.28
N SER A 132 -2.28 -14.67 -7.09
CA SER A 132 -3.56 -15.35 -6.85
C SER A 132 -4.16 -14.91 -5.52
N PHE A 133 -5.48 -14.86 -5.37
CA PHE A 133 -6.13 -14.56 -4.08
C PHE A 133 -6.21 -15.78 -3.14
N THR A 134 -5.88 -16.98 -3.66
CA THR A 134 -5.85 -18.23 -2.90
C THR A 134 -4.54 -18.98 -3.10
N GLY A 135 -4.10 -19.72 -2.08
CA GLY A 135 -2.92 -20.59 -2.14
C GLY A 135 -1.59 -19.89 -1.82
N ASP A 136 -0.53 -20.34 -2.50
CA ASP A 136 0.88 -19.95 -2.23
C ASP A 136 1.22 -18.55 -2.77
N GLY A 137 0.44 -18.02 -3.73
CA GLY A 137 0.62 -16.70 -4.34
C GLY A 137 -0.22 -15.57 -3.74
N ALA A 138 -0.88 -15.84 -2.60
CA ALA A 138 -1.84 -14.95 -1.97
C ALA A 138 -1.19 -14.05 -0.91
N PHE A 139 -0.23 -13.23 -1.34
CA PHE A 139 0.46 -12.27 -0.49
C PHE A 139 0.72 -10.95 -1.21
N VAL A 140 0.73 -9.87 -0.43
CA VAL A 140 1.11 -8.54 -0.87
C VAL A 140 2.38 -8.17 -0.12
N GLU A 141 3.37 -7.66 -0.85
CA GLU A 141 4.61 -7.16 -0.27
C GLU A 141 4.82 -5.71 -0.68
N ILE A 142 5.19 -4.88 0.29
CA ILE A 142 5.43 -3.44 0.09
C ILE A 142 6.82 -3.11 0.63
N ASP A 143 7.70 -2.63 -0.26
CA ASP A 143 9.04 -2.14 0.06
C ASP A 143 9.07 -0.62 0.06
N ALA A 144 9.44 -0.04 1.19
CA ALA A 144 9.57 1.40 1.35
C ALA A 144 10.98 1.80 1.83
N SER A 145 11.44 2.92 1.32
CA SER A 145 12.69 3.56 1.70
C SER A 145 12.46 4.96 2.25
N TYR A 146 13.17 5.31 3.32
CA TYR A 146 13.16 6.65 3.89
C TYR A 146 14.58 7.19 4.02
N LYS A 147 14.82 8.39 3.49
CA LYS A 147 16.11 9.08 3.60
C LYS A 147 16.13 9.96 4.85
N ILE A 148 17.12 9.74 5.71
CA ILE A 148 17.36 10.56 6.90
C ILE A 148 18.73 11.22 6.84
N ASP A 149 18.72 12.54 6.99
CA ASP A 149 19.93 13.34 7.11
C ASP A 149 20.44 13.33 8.55
N VAL A 150 21.61 12.73 8.74
CA VAL A 150 22.30 12.71 10.02
C VAL A 150 23.29 13.87 10.06
N ALA A 151 22.88 14.94 10.75
CA ALA A 151 23.70 16.10 11.06
C ALA A 151 24.29 15.98 12.47
N VAL A 152 25.42 15.26 12.59
CA VAL A 152 26.26 15.32 13.80
C VAL A 152 27.33 16.39 13.61
N PRO A 153 27.76 17.10 14.67
CA PRO A 153 28.88 18.02 14.56
C PRO A 153 30.07 17.29 13.91
N PHE A 154 30.61 17.87 12.84
CA PHE A 154 31.73 17.40 12.00
C PHE A 154 31.45 16.36 10.90
N VAL A 155 30.26 15.73 10.84
CA VAL A 155 29.93 14.74 9.80
C VAL A 155 28.48 14.90 9.35
N ASN A 156 28.28 15.22 8.07
CA ASN A 156 26.97 15.17 7.42
C ASN A 156 26.92 13.91 6.57
N LYS A 157 26.03 12.98 6.92
CA LYS A 157 25.80 11.77 6.13
C LYS A 157 24.32 11.53 5.97
N GLU A 158 23.94 11.12 4.76
CA GLU A 158 22.62 10.60 4.47
C GLU A 158 22.61 9.10 4.81
N ILE A 159 21.55 8.66 5.48
CA ILE A 159 21.28 7.25 5.75
C ILE A 159 19.95 6.90 5.10
N ILE A 160 19.88 5.75 4.43
CA ILE A 160 18.64 5.26 3.83
C ILE A 160 18.14 4.10 4.69
N LEU A 161 16.96 4.27 5.28
CA LEU A 161 16.24 3.21 5.98
C LEU A 161 15.38 2.45 4.98
N LYS A 162 15.45 1.12 4.99
CA LYS A 162 14.65 0.25 4.12
C LYS A 162 13.78 -0.66 4.96
N LYS A 163 12.50 -0.76 4.62
CA LYS A 163 11.54 -1.65 5.28
C LYS A 163 10.66 -2.36 4.28
N THR A 164 10.37 -3.60 4.60
CA THR A 164 9.49 -4.47 3.84
C THR A 164 8.38 -4.94 4.78
N SER A 165 7.13 -4.88 4.31
CA SER A 165 6.02 -5.59 4.94
C SER A 165 5.54 -6.69 4.02
N TYR A 166 5.24 -7.85 4.60
CA TYR A 166 4.68 -9.01 3.92
C TYR A 166 3.38 -9.40 4.61
N GLU A 167 2.27 -9.39 3.86
CA GLU A 167 0.95 -9.70 4.39
C GLU A 167 0.28 -10.76 3.51
N ARG A 168 -0.36 -11.74 4.15
CA ARG A 168 -1.11 -12.78 3.42
C ARG A 168 -2.53 -12.29 3.19
N LEU A 169 -3.01 -12.47 1.97
CA LEU A 169 -4.41 -12.24 1.65
C LEU A 169 -5.27 -13.25 2.41
N TRP A 170 -6.36 -12.75 2.98
CA TRP A 170 -7.35 -13.60 3.62
C TRP A 170 -8.22 -14.25 2.53
N ALA A 171 -8.35 -15.56 2.55
CA ALA A 171 -9.09 -16.30 1.52
C ALA A 171 -10.52 -16.69 1.93
N GLY A 172 -11.04 -16.14 3.03
CA GLY A 172 -12.38 -16.43 3.56
C GLY A 172 -12.74 -17.91 3.58
N SER A 173 -12.17 -18.65 4.55
CA SER A 173 -12.54 -20.05 4.79
C SER A 173 -13.89 -20.19 5.49
#